data_AF-A0AAU8EMH7-F1
#
_entry.id   AF-A0AAU8EMH7-F1
#
_cell.length_a   1.000
_cell.length_b   1.000
_cell.length_c   1.000
_cell.angle_alpha   90.00
_cell.angle_beta   90.00
_cell.angle_gamma   90.00
#
_symmetry.space_group_name_H-M   'P 1'
#
loop_
_entity.id
_entity.type
_entity.pdbx_description
1 polymer ?
#
loop_
_entity_poly.entity_id
_entity_poly.type
_entity_poly.pdbx_seq_one_letter_code
_entity_poly.pdbx_strand_id
1 'polypeptide(L)'
;MLDQKSLDLLWNFEDAKLSEQRFRDALADPRYDADERAELATQLGRAIGLQGRFEEADGLLDAIDGDEPTVGVRILLERGRGLNSSGHAAMAVPLFEQAAELGDHLGEEFLAVDALHMLAIADSAHAELWTRSALEYASTVHDERTKRWMVALHNNLGWTLHGAGRLTEALVEFQLAEQWAERVGTPAQQKYAREAIEDCEQALASEQDAKTQRKA
;
A
#
# COMPACT_ATOMS: atom_id res chain seq x y z
N MET A 1 10.79 -17.41 9.23
CA MET A 1 9.98 -16.22 8.90
C MET A 1 9.93 -15.28 10.09
N LEU A 2 10.29 -14.04 9.85
CA LEU A 2 10.22 -12.99 10.86
C LEU A 2 8.77 -12.68 11.17
N ASP A 3 8.48 -12.50 12.47
CA ASP A 3 7.20 -11.93 12.82
C ASP A 3 7.12 -10.52 12.24
N GLN A 4 5.96 -10.20 11.70
CA GLN A 4 5.78 -8.95 10.98
C GLN A 4 5.83 -7.71 11.90
N LYS A 5 5.60 -7.86 13.21
CA LYS A 5 5.77 -6.74 14.17
C LYS A 5 7.25 -6.36 14.30
N SER A 6 8.14 -7.34 14.28
CA SER A 6 9.58 -7.14 14.25
C SER A 6 10.01 -6.34 13.01
N LEU A 7 9.45 -6.65 11.83
CA LEU A 7 9.69 -5.85 10.62
C LEU A 7 9.14 -4.42 10.76
N ASP A 8 7.92 -4.26 11.29
CA ASP A 8 7.28 -2.95 11.47
C ASP A 8 8.10 -2.02 12.40
N LEU A 9 8.82 -2.57 13.39
CA LEU A 9 9.69 -1.81 14.30
C LEU A 9 10.92 -1.21 13.62
N LEU A 10 11.36 -1.80 12.51
CA LEU A 10 12.51 -1.31 11.74
C LEU A 10 12.11 -0.12 10.85
N TRP A 11 10.82 0.00 10.51
CA TRP A 11 10.32 1.04 9.63
C TRP A 11 10.13 2.40 10.30
N ASN A 12 10.50 3.44 9.56
CA ASN A 12 10.02 4.80 9.68
C ASN A 12 9.72 5.31 8.26
N PHE A 13 8.45 5.36 7.87
CA PHE A 13 8.06 5.77 6.52
C PHE A 13 8.29 7.26 6.24
N GLU A 14 8.48 8.09 7.26
CA GLU A 14 8.87 9.49 7.11
C GLU A 14 10.40 9.67 6.94
N ASP A 15 11.18 8.62 7.25
CA ASP A 15 12.63 8.60 7.12
C ASP A 15 13.11 7.24 6.57
N ALA A 16 13.04 7.12 5.24
CA ALA A 16 13.48 5.92 4.54
C ALA A 16 14.98 5.63 4.74
N LYS A 17 15.81 6.66 4.96
CA LYS A 17 17.25 6.49 5.20
C LYS A 17 17.54 5.90 6.58
N LEU A 18 16.81 6.31 7.61
CA LEU A 18 16.86 5.67 8.92
C LEU A 18 16.39 4.22 8.85
N SER A 19 15.32 3.95 8.11
CA SER A 19 14.83 2.58 7.90
C SER A 19 15.88 1.70 7.21
N GLU A 20 16.50 2.21 6.14
CA GLU A 20 17.61 1.54 5.44
C GLU A 20 18.75 1.20 6.40
N GLN A 21 19.19 2.15 7.25
CA GLN A 21 20.24 1.88 8.24
C GLN A 21 19.84 0.76 9.20
N ARG A 22 18.62 0.80 9.72
CA ARG A 22 18.10 -0.24 10.64
C ARG A 22 18.04 -1.62 10.00
N PHE A 23 17.61 -1.72 8.74
CA PHE A 23 17.62 -3.00 8.02
C PHE A 23 19.03 -3.51 7.74
N ARG A 24 19.99 -2.63 7.43
CA ARG A 24 21.40 -3.03 7.31
C ARG A 24 21.97 -3.54 8.63
N ASP A 25 21.67 -2.86 9.74
CA ASP A 25 22.11 -3.30 11.07
C ASP A 25 21.50 -4.66 11.43
N ALA A 26 20.21 -4.88 11.11
CA ALA A 26 19.56 -6.17 11.30
C ALA A 26 20.20 -7.28 10.44
N LEU A 27 20.51 -7.02 9.17
CA LEU A 27 21.19 -8.00 8.29
C LEU A 27 22.61 -8.35 8.74
N ALA A 28 23.26 -7.48 9.51
CA ALA A 28 24.58 -7.74 10.11
C ALA A 28 24.49 -8.62 11.37
N ASP A 29 23.30 -8.78 11.95
CA ASP A 29 23.09 -9.60 13.14
C ASP A 29 23.13 -11.10 12.79
N PRO A 30 24.08 -11.87 13.36
CA PRO A 30 24.22 -13.30 13.06
C PRO A 30 23.11 -14.16 13.67
N ARG A 31 22.19 -13.59 14.46
CA ARG A 31 21.06 -14.32 15.05
C ARG A 31 19.96 -14.66 14.05
N TYR A 32 19.86 -13.92 12.95
CA TYR A 32 18.88 -14.20 11.91
C TYR A 32 19.36 -15.32 10.99
N ASP A 33 18.47 -16.28 10.71
CA ASP A 33 18.75 -17.36 9.77
C ASP A 33 18.68 -16.89 8.30
N ALA A 34 18.86 -17.82 7.36
CA ALA A 34 18.90 -17.49 5.93
C ALA A 34 17.58 -16.90 5.42
N ASP A 35 16.44 -17.46 5.84
CA ASP A 35 15.12 -17.06 5.37
C ASP A 35 14.73 -15.71 5.98
N GLU A 36 14.99 -15.51 7.28
CA GLU A 36 14.79 -14.23 7.95
C GLU A 36 15.65 -13.11 7.34
N ARG A 37 16.89 -13.43 6.94
CA ARG A 37 17.76 -12.48 6.23
C ARG A 37 17.25 -12.17 4.83
N ALA A 38 16.70 -13.14 4.12
CA ALA A 38 16.08 -12.92 2.81
C ALA A 38 14.88 -11.95 2.94
N GLU A 39 14.02 -12.15 3.94
CA GLU A 39 12.94 -11.20 4.24
C GLU A 39 13.45 -9.79 4.56
N LEU A 40 14.43 -9.66 5.44
CA LEU A 40 15.04 -8.35 5.76
C LEU A 40 15.63 -7.68 4.52
N ALA A 41 16.25 -8.45 3.62
CA ALA A 41 16.82 -7.92 2.38
C ALA A 41 15.73 -7.36 1.45
N THR A 42 14.56 -7.98 1.36
CA THR A 42 13.43 -7.39 0.59
C THR A 42 13.01 -6.04 1.17
N GLN A 43 12.93 -5.91 2.50
CA GLN A 43 12.56 -4.66 3.17
C GLN A 43 13.64 -3.59 3.03
N LEU A 44 14.92 -3.97 3.05
CA LEU A 44 16.02 -3.08 2.71
C LEU A 44 15.89 -2.56 1.27
N GLY A 45 15.57 -3.44 0.32
CA GLY A 45 15.31 -3.08 -1.07
C GLY A 45 14.21 -2.02 -1.20
N ARG A 46 13.10 -2.19 -0.47
CA ARG A 46 12.03 -1.19 -0.37
C ARG A 46 12.54 0.16 0.15
N ALA A 47 13.31 0.15 1.24
CA ALA A 47 13.80 1.38 1.87
C ALA A 47 14.79 2.15 0.97
N ILE A 48 15.61 1.43 0.21
CA ILE A 48 16.52 1.99 -0.81
C ILE A 48 15.71 2.54 -1.99
N GLY A 49 14.71 1.80 -2.47
CA GLY A 49 13.83 2.21 -3.56
C GLY A 49 13.04 3.49 -3.25
N LEU A 50 12.56 3.65 -2.02
CA LEU A 50 11.90 4.88 -1.55
C LEU A 50 12.82 6.12 -1.61
N GLN A 51 14.14 5.94 -1.67
CA GLN A 51 15.12 7.02 -1.85
C GLN A 51 15.50 7.25 -3.32
N GLY A 52 14.82 6.59 -4.27
CA GLY A 52 15.09 6.71 -5.71
C GLY A 52 16.32 5.95 -6.19
N ARG A 53 16.94 5.12 -5.34
CA ARG A 53 18.14 4.32 -5.67
C ARG A 53 17.74 2.97 -6.28
N PHE A 54 17.01 3.02 -7.40
CA PHE A 54 16.35 1.85 -7.99
C PHE A 54 17.33 0.76 -8.45
N GLU A 55 18.45 1.11 -9.07
CA GLU A 55 19.45 0.12 -9.51
C GLU A 55 20.06 -0.66 -8.33
N GLU A 56 20.31 0.01 -7.20
CA GLU A 56 20.81 -0.64 -6.00
C GLU A 56 19.75 -1.55 -5.37
N ALA A 57 18.50 -1.09 -5.32
CA ALA A 57 17.40 -1.90 -4.83
C ALA A 57 17.21 -3.16 -5.69
N ASP A 58 17.23 -3.03 -7.01
CA ASP A 58 17.09 -4.15 -7.95
C ASP A 58 18.25 -5.15 -7.82
N GLY A 59 19.49 -4.65 -7.79
CA GLY A 59 20.67 -5.50 -7.60
C GLY A 59 20.69 -6.22 -6.24
N LEU A 60 20.10 -5.64 -5.19
CA LEU A 60 19.90 -6.32 -3.92
C LEU A 60 18.86 -7.45 -4.06
N LEU A 61 17.72 -7.18 -4.70
CA LEU A 61 16.65 -8.17 -4.89
C LEU A 61 17.10 -9.35 -5.77
N ASP A 62 17.95 -9.11 -6.77
CA ASP A 62 18.57 -10.15 -7.60
C ASP A 62 19.46 -11.12 -6.83
N ALA A 63 20.03 -10.67 -5.71
CA ALA A 63 20.94 -11.47 -4.89
C ALA A 63 20.21 -12.31 -3.83
N ILE A 64 18.89 -12.14 -3.68
CA ILE A 64 18.10 -12.90 -2.71
C ILE A 64 17.76 -14.26 -3.30
N ASP A 65 17.95 -15.31 -2.49
CA ASP A 65 17.45 -16.63 -2.83
C ASP A 65 15.93 -16.67 -2.61
N GLY A 66 15.18 -16.94 -3.68
CA GLY A 66 13.71 -16.88 -3.72
C GLY A 66 13.04 -18.21 -3.40
N ASP A 67 13.76 -19.18 -2.85
CA ASP A 67 13.25 -20.51 -2.53
C ASP A 67 12.14 -20.50 -1.45
N GLU A 68 12.11 -19.47 -0.60
CA GLU A 68 11.04 -19.25 0.36
C GLU A 68 9.84 -18.53 -0.32
N PRO A 69 8.62 -19.10 -0.31
CA PRO A 69 7.50 -18.57 -1.10
C PRO A 69 7.08 -17.13 -0.77
N THR A 70 7.07 -16.74 0.50
CA THR A 70 6.68 -15.42 0.96
C THR A 70 7.72 -14.34 0.58
N VAL A 71 9.00 -14.69 0.61
CA VAL A 71 10.11 -13.89 0.05
C VAL A 71 9.86 -13.66 -1.44
N GLY A 72 9.43 -14.68 -2.18
CA GLY A 72 9.04 -14.56 -3.58
C GLY A 72 7.96 -13.49 -3.81
N VAL A 73 6.89 -13.47 -3.00
CA VAL A 73 5.84 -12.44 -3.06
C VAL A 73 6.43 -11.04 -2.81
N ARG A 74 7.28 -10.90 -1.79
CA ARG A 74 7.92 -9.63 -1.45
C ARG A 74 8.84 -9.14 -2.57
N ILE A 75 9.64 -10.01 -3.19
CA ILE A 75 10.49 -9.65 -4.33
C ILE A 75 9.64 -9.08 -5.47
N LEU A 76 8.52 -9.73 -5.81
CA LEU A 76 7.60 -9.24 -6.85
C LEU A 76 7.04 -7.85 -6.52
N LEU A 77 6.59 -7.65 -5.28
CA LEU A 77 6.11 -6.35 -4.79
C LEU A 77 7.18 -5.26 -4.90
N GLU A 78 8.39 -5.52 -4.42
CA GLU A 78 9.43 -4.50 -4.37
C GLU A 78 9.99 -4.16 -5.76
N ARG A 79 10.12 -5.15 -6.65
CA ARG A 79 10.44 -4.90 -8.07
C ARG A 79 9.33 -4.09 -8.76
N GLY A 80 8.08 -4.44 -8.52
CA GLY A 80 6.93 -3.69 -9.02
C GLY A 80 6.95 -2.24 -8.53
N ARG A 81 7.23 -2.00 -7.24
CA ARG A 81 7.36 -0.63 -6.68
C ARG A 81 8.49 0.15 -7.34
N GLY A 82 9.66 -0.48 -7.51
CA GLY A 82 10.80 0.15 -8.21
C GLY A 82 10.46 0.56 -9.64
N LEU A 83 9.81 -0.32 -10.41
CA LEU A 83 9.35 -0.01 -11.76
C LEU A 83 8.30 1.10 -11.79
N ASN A 84 7.29 1.02 -10.90
CA ASN A 84 6.23 2.03 -10.85
C ASN A 84 6.80 3.41 -10.48
N SER A 85 7.61 3.51 -9.43
CA SER A 85 8.22 4.75 -8.97
C SER A 85 9.26 5.33 -9.95
N SER A 86 9.87 4.50 -10.80
CA SER A 86 10.78 4.94 -11.87
C SER A 86 10.06 5.32 -13.18
N GLY A 87 8.71 5.30 -13.21
CA GLY A 87 7.91 5.72 -14.36
C GLY A 87 7.53 4.59 -15.32
N HIS A 88 7.77 3.34 -14.97
CA HIS A 88 7.48 2.15 -15.78
C HIS A 88 6.25 1.39 -15.27
N ALA A 89 5.17 2.10 -14.96
CA ALA A 89 3.97 1.54 -14.33
C ALA A 89 3.40 0.32 -15.08
N ALA A 90 3.34 0.37 -16.42
CA ALA A 90 2.85 -0.75 -17.24
C ALA A 90 3.68 -2.04 -17.08
N MET A 91 4.97 -1.93 -16.76
CA MET A 91 5.82 -3.09 -16.48
C MET A 91 5.65 -3.61 -15.04
N ALA A 92 5.19 -2.75 -14.13
CA ALA A 92 4.95 -3.13 -12.74
C ALA A 92 3.65 -3.93 -12.57
N VAL A 93 2.62 -3.65 -13.37
CA VAL A 93 1.31 -4.34 -13.32
C VAL A 93 1.43 -5.87 -13.29
N PRO A 94 2.10 -6.55 -14.24
CA PRO A 94 2.17 -8.02 -14.22
C PRO A 94 2.92 -8.58 -13.01
N LEU A 95 3.80 -7.80 -12.36
CA LEU A 95 4.48 -8.23 -11.13
C LEU A 95 3.52 -8.15 -9.94
N PHE A 96 2.70 -7.11 -9.86
CA PHE A 96 1.70 -6.99 -8.80
C PHE A 96 0.55 -7.99 -8.97
N GLU A 97 0.14 -8.32 -10.19
CA GLU A 97 -0.81 -9.41 -10.44
C GLU A 97 -0.28 -10.75 -9.92
N GLN A 98 0.98 -11.08 -10.27
CA GLN A 98 1.63 -12.29 -9.77
C GLN A 98 1.78 -12.28 -8.25
N ALA A 99 2.12 -11.13 -7.65
CA ALA A 99 2.23 -11.00 -6.20
C ALA A 99 0.87 -11.20 -5.50
N ALA A 100 -0.21 -10.68 -6.07
CA ALA A 100 -1.56 -10.85 -5.55
C ALA A 100 -2.01 -12.31 -5.62
N GLU A 101 -1.81 -12.98 -6.76
CA GLU A 101 -2.16 -14.39 -6.95
C GLU A 101 -1.35 -15.32 -6.05
N LEU A 102 -0.03 -15.12 -5.99
CA LEU A 102 0.85 -15.93 -5.14
C LEU A 102 0.57 -15.67 -3.65
N GLY A 103 0.37 -14.41 -3.27
CA GLY A 103 0.01 -14.05 -1.90
C GLY A 103 -1.29 -14.72 -1.44
N ASP A 104 -2.32 -14.68 -2.29
CA ASP A 104 -3.60 -15.37 -2.00
C ASP A 104 -3.41 -16.89 -1.88
N HIS A 105 -2.70 -17.51 -2.84
CA HIS A 105 -2.46 -18.95 -2.82
C HIS A 105 -1.73 -19.43 -1.56
N LEU A 106 -0.81 -18.62 -1.04
CA LEU A 106 -0.04 -18.93 0.16
C LEU A 106 -0.76 -18.56 1.46
N GLY A 107 -1.89 -17.85 1.40
CA GLY A 107 -2.56 -17.30 2.57
C GLY A 107 -1.83 -16.11 3.19
N GLU A 108 -0.96 -15.44 2.42
CA GLU A 108 -0.28 -14.20 2.79
C GLU A 108 -1.22 -13.00 2.57
N GLU A 109 -2.34 -13.00 3.29
CA GLU A 109 -3.47 -12.07 3.10
C GLU A 109 -3.03 -10.59 3.09
N PHE A 110 -2.10 -10.23 3.97
CA PHE A 110 -1.56 -8.88 4.03
C PHE A 110 -0.83 -8.47 2.74
N LEU A 111 -0.02 -9.38 2.18
CA LEU A 111 0.74 -9.12 0.96
C LEU A 111 -0.15 -9.15 -0.28
N ALA A 112 -1.17 -10.01 -0.29
CA ALA A 112 -2.18 -10.03 -1.35
C ALA A 112 -2.93 -8.67 -1.42
N VAL A 113 -3.36 -8.14 -0.28
CA VAL A 113 -4.00 -6.81 -0.22
C VAL A 113 -3.03 -5.70 -0.61
N ASP A 114 -1.75 -5.77 -0.19
CA ASP A 114 -0.72 -4.80 -0.60
C ASP A 114 -0.51 -4.81 -2.13
N ALA A 115 -0.51 -5.99 -2.75
CA ALA A 115 -0.38 -6.13 -4.20
C ALA A 115 -1.58 -5.54 -4.95
N LEU A 116 -2.81 -5.81 -4.51
CA LEU A 116 -4.02 -5.22 -5.09
C LEU A 116 -4.05 -3.70 -4.92
N HIS A 117 -3.59 -3.20 -3.77
CA HIS A 117 -3.41 -1.76 -3.56
C HIS A 117 -2.40 -1.16 -4.55
N MET A 118 -1.29 -1.85 -4.79
CA MET A 118 -0.29 -1.39 -5.76
C MET A 118 -0.77 -1.46 -7.21
N LEU A 119 -1.62 -2.44 -7.57
CA LEU A 119 -2.30 -2.46 -8.87
C LEU A 119 -3.17 -1.22 -9.08
N ALA A 120 -3.92 -0.80 -8.07
CA ALA A 120 -4.73 0.41 -8.17
C ALA A 120 -3.89 1.68 -8.44
N ILE A 121 -2.63 1.71 -7.99
CA ILE A 121 -1.71 2.82 -8.24
C ILE A 121 -1.08 2.71 -9.64
N ALA A 122 -0.60 1.52 -10.01
CA ALA A 122 0.13 1.32 -11.26
C ALA A 122 -0.80 1.31 -12.50
N ASP A 123 -2.01 0.77 -12.36
CA ASP A 123 -3.03 0.69 -13.40
C ASP A 123 -4.16 1.69 -13.13
N SER A 124 -3.84 2.97 -13.30
CA SER A 124 -4.77 4.08 -12.98
C SER A 124 -6.07 4.04 -13.78
N ALA A 125 -6.08 3.40 -14.96
CA ALA A 125 -7.28 3.22 -15.78
C ALA A 125 -8.30 2.28 -15.11
N HIS A 126 -7.83 1.36 -14.27
CA HIS A 126 -8.67 0.40 -13.54
C HIS A 126 -8.55 0.59 -12.01
N ALA A 127 -8.11 1.75 -11.53
CA ALA A 127 -7.87 2.02 -10.11
C ALA A 127 -9.09 1.72 -9.21
N GLU A 128 -10.30 2.11 -9.65
CA GLU A 128 -11.54 1.81 -8.91
C GLU A 128 -11.80 0.30 -8.83
N LEU A 129 -11.60 -0.44 -9.93
CA LEU A 129 -11.78 -1.89 -9.96
C LEU A 129 -10.83 -2.57 -8.98
N TRP A 130 -9.53 -2.27 -9.08
CA TRP A 130 -8.51 -2.85 -8.21
C TRP A 130 -8.73 -2.51 -6.73
N THR A 131 -9.12 -1.27 -6.44
CA THR A 131 -9.40 -0.87 -5.06
C THR A 131 -10.62 -1.59 -4.50
N ARG A 132 -11.68 -1.80 -5.30
CA ARG A 132 -12.86 -2.57 -4.88
C ARG A 132 -12.51 -4.05 -4.64
N SER A 133 -11.70 -4.66 -5.51
CA SER A 133 -11.21 -6.03 -5.29
C SER A 133 -10.39 -6.14 -4.00
N ALA A 134 -9.52 -5.16 -3.72
CA ALA A 134 -8.76 -5.12 -2.47
C ALA A 134 -9.68 -5.00 -1.23
N LEU A 135 -10.73 -4.17 -1.30
CA LEU A 135 -11.72 -4.02 -0.22
C LEU A 135 -12.52 -5.31 -0.01
N GLU A 136 -12.95 -5.96 -1.08
CA GLU A 136 -13.67 -7.24 -1.01
C GLU A 136 -12.79 -8.31 -0.35
N TYR A 137 -11.54 -8.43 -0.79
CA TYR A 137 -10.57 -9.37 -0.22
C TYR A 137 -10.29 -9.05 1.26
N ALA A 138 -9.94 -7.81 1.58
CA ALA A 138 -9.64 -7.42 2.96
C ALA A 138 -10.83 -7.58 3.91
N SER A 139 -12.08 -7.55 3.41
CA SER A 139 -13.28 -7.75 4.21
C SER A 139 -13.46 -9.19 4.71
N THR A 140 -12.84 -10.18 4.06
CA THR A 140 -12.88 -11.59 4.49
C THR A 140 -11.80 -11.93 5.51
N VAL A 141 -10.80 -11.06 5.66
CA VAL A 141 -9.65 -11.29 6.54
C VAL A 141 -10.01 -11.04 8.01
N HIS A 142 -9.54 -11.91 8.91
CA HIS A 142 -9.78 -11.79 10.34
C HIS A 142 -8.68 -11.03 11.09
N ASP A 143 -7.46 -11.01 10.55
CA ASP A 143 -6.30 -10.34 11.14
C ASP A 143 -6.50 -8.81 11.19
N GLU A 144 -6.40 -8.24 12.39
CA GLU A 144 -6.62 -6.80 12.63
C GLU A 144 -5.56 -5.94 11.93
N ARG A 145 -4.34 -6.44 11.75
CA ARG A 145 -3.30 -5.70 11.04
C ARG A 145 -3.64 -5.59 9.55
N THR A 146 -4.12 -6.66 8.93
CA THR A 146 -4.57 -6.65 7.54
C THR A 146 -5.82 -5.81 7.35
N LYS A 147 -6.78 -5.85 8.29
CA LYS A 147 -7.95 -4.95 8.27
C LYS A 147 -7.59 -3.46 8.32
N ARG A 148 -6.40 -3.10 8.82
CA ARG A 148 -5.94 -1.70 8.77
C ARG A 148 -5.79 -1.17 7.34
N TRP A 149 -5.64 -2.04 6.33
CA TRP A 149 -5.69 -1.66 4.93
C TRP A 149 -7.02 -1.02 4.54
N MET A 150 -8.13 -1.37 5.19
CA MET A 150 -9.45 -0.79 4.91
C MET A 150 -9.41 0.74 4.98
N VAL A 151 -8.61 1.32 5.88
CA VAL A 151 -8.44 2.77 6.00
C VAL A 151 -7.88 3.37 4.71
N ALA A 152 -6.75 2.84 4.22
CA ALA A 152 -6.08 3.35 3.04
C ALA A 152 -6.89 3.08 1.77
N LEU A 153 -7.48 1.88 1.66
CA LEU A 153 -8.27 1.47 0.49
C LEU A 153 -9.52 2.34 0.31
N HIS A 154 -10.31 2.55 1.37
CA HIS A 154 -11.46 3.44 1.32
C HIS A 154 -11.04 4.88 1.01
N ASN A 155 -9.96 5.38 1.61
CA ASN A 155 -9.46 6.72 1.30
C ASN A 155 -9.05 6.86 -0.17
N ASN A 156 -8.36 5.87 -0.74
CA ASN A 156 -7.95 5.88 -2.15
C ASN A 156 -9.15 5.80 -3.10
N LEU A 157 -10.15 4.98 -2.77
CA LEU A 157 -11.39 4.92 -3.54
C LEU A 157 -12.14 6.26 -3.49
N GLY A 158 -12.21 6.88 -2.31
CA GLY A 158 -12.76 8.21 -2.12
C GLY A 158 -12.10 9.24 -3.03
N TRP A 159 -10.76 9.29 -3.08
CA TRP A 159 -10.05 10.20 -3.97
C TRP A 159 -10.23 9.90 -5.46
N THR A 160 -10.33 8.61 -5.82
CA THR A 160 -10.62 8.19 -7.19
C THR A 160 -12.00 8.68 -7.64
N LEU A 161 -13.01 8.51 -6.79
CA LEU A 161 -14.38 8.97 -7.04
C LEU A 161 -14.48 10.50 -7.04
N HIS A 162 -13.75 11.15 -6.13
CA HIS A 162 -13.68 12.61 -6.06
C HIS A 162 -13.11 13.20 -7.36
N GLY A 163 -12.00 12.64 -7.87
CA GLY A 163 -11.41 13.03 -9.15
C GLY A 163 -12.35 12.81 -10.35
N ALA A 164 -13.27 11.85 -10.26
CA ALA A 164 -14.32 11.60 -11.25
C ALA A 164 -15.58 12.49 -11.08
N GLY A 165 -15.60 13.42 -10.11
CA GLY A 165 -16.75 14.27 -9.80
C GLY A 165 -17.91 13.54 -9.10
N ARG A 166 -17.72 12.28 -8.68
CA ARG A 166 -18.72 11.47 -7.96
C ARG A 166 -18.67 11.78 -6.46
N LEU A 167 -18.81 13.06 -6.12
CA LEU A 167 -18.52 13.58 -4.79
C LEU A 167 -19.35 12.93 -3.67
N THR A 168 -20.63 12.61 -3.92
CA THR A 168 -21.47 11.93 -2.91
C THR A 168 -20.99 10.52 -2.61
N GLU A 169 -20.51 9.79 -3.62
CA GLU A 169 -19.95 8.45 -3.43
C GLU A 169 -18.58 8.53 -2.77
N ALA A 170 -17.76 9.52 -3.16
CA ALA A 170 -16.47 9.80 -2.51
C ALA A 170 -16.63 10.04 -0.99
N LEU A 171 -17.62 10.85 -0.59
CA LEU A 171 -17.89 11.14 0.82
C LEU A 171 -18.21 9.87 1.62
N VAL A 172 -18.98 8.94 1.04
CA VAL A 172 -19.28 7.65 1.70
C VAL A 172 -18.00 6.86 1.96
N GLU A 173 -17.11 6.80 0.97
CA GLU A 173 -15.84 6.09 1.11
C GLU A 173 -14.92 6.77 2.15
N PHE A 174 -14.85 8.09 2.19
CA PHE A 174 -14.08 8.80 3.24
C PHE A 174 -14.65 8.56 4.65
N GLN A 175 -15.98 8.52 4.81
CA GLN A 175 -16.63 8.16 6.07
C GLN A 175 -16.34 6.71 6.49
N LEU A 176 -16.26 5.78 5.54
CA LEU A 176 -15.85 4.41 5.81
C LEU A 176 -14.37 4.36 6.23
N ALA A 177 -13.49 5.12 5.57
CA ALA A 177 -12.09 5.25 5.95
C ALA A 177 -11.94 5.77 7.39
N GLU A 178 -12.72 6.77 7.79
CA GLU A 178 -12.75 7.29 9.17
C GLU A 178 -13.19 6.22 10.18
N GLN A 179 -14.31 5.54 9.92
CA GLN A 179 -14.80 4.48 10.81
C GLN A 179 -13.77 3.36 11.03
N TRP A 180 -13.04 2.99 9.98
CA TRP A 180 -11.93 2.04 10.10
C TRP A 180 -10.74 2.65 10.84
N ALA A 181 -10.42 3.92 10.62
CA ALA A 181 -9.30 4.59 11.29
C ALA A 181 -9.54 4.70 12.80
N GLU A 182 -10.78 4.91 13.23
CA GLU A 182 -11.16 4.90 14.65
C GLU A 182 -10.99 3.52 15.30
N ARG A 183 -11.27 2.45 14.56
CA ARG A 183 -11.19 1.07 15.07
C ARG A 183 -9.77 0.52 15.12
N VAL A 184 -9.01 0.70 14.03
CA VAL A 184 -7.71 0.01 13.82
C VAL A 184 -6.59 0.92 13.31
N GLY A 185 -6.88 2.19 13.02
CA GLY A 185 -5.92 3.13 12.45
C GLY A 185 -5.01 3.81 13.47
N THR A 186 -3.97 4.50 12.98
CA THR A 186 -3.16 5.42 13.80
C THR A 186 -3.83 6.78 13.96
N PRO A 187 -3.40 7.60 14.93
CA PRO A 187 -3.85 8.99 15.05
C PRO A 187 -3.66 9.82 13.78
N ALA A 188 -2.57 9.58 13.04
CA ALA A 188 -2.33 10.22 11.75
C ALA A 188 -3.39 9.81 10.70
N GLN A 189 -3.71 8.52 10.61
CA GLN A 189 -4.75 8.03 9.70
C GLN A 189 -6.15 8.57 10.05
N GLN A 190 -6.49 8.67 11.34
CA GLN A 190 -7.74 9.28 11.79
C GLN A 190 -7.82 10.75 11.39
N LYS A 191 -6.71 11.48 11.53
CA LYS A 191 -6.63 12.87 11.10
C LYS A 191 -6.83 13.00 9.59
N TYR A 192 -6.11 12.19 8.79
CA TYR A 192 -6.23 12.24 7.32
C TYR A 192 -7.63 11.89 6.83
N ALA A 193 -8.31 10.92 7.44
CA ALA A 193 -9.68 10.58 7.08
C ALA A 193 -10.65 11.74 7.33
N ARG A 194 -10.52 12.45 8.46
CA ARG A 194 -11.32 13.66 8.75
C ARG A 194 -11.06 14.78 7.76
N GLU A 195 -9.79 15.06 7.46
CA GLU A 195 -9.42 16.08 6.48
C GLU A 195 -10.01 15.77 5.10
N ALA A 196 -10.00 14.50 4.67
CA ALA A 196 -10.60 14.08 3.41
C ALA A 196 -12.14 14.27 3.37
N ILE A 197 -12.83 14.04 4.50
CA ILE A 197 -14.27 14.33 4.63
C ILE A 197 -14.53 15.83 4.49
N GLU A 198 -13.79 16.66 5.23
CA GLU A 198 -13.93 18.12 5.21
C GLU A 198 -13.71 18.69 3.79
N ASP A 199 -12.67 18.22 3.10
CA ASP A 199 -12.37 18.61 1.72
C ASP A 199 -13.52 18.24 0.75
N CYS A 200 -14.05 17.01 0.89
CA CYS A 200 -15.14 16.54 0.04
C CYS A 200 -16.47 17.28 0.30
N GLU A 201 -16.75 17.64 1.55
CA GLU A 201 -17.93 18.44 1.92
C GLU A 201 -17.85 19.86 1.34
N GLN A 202 -16.67 20.49 1.37
CA GLN A 202 -16.44 21.79 0.73
C GLN A 202 -16.66 21.74 -0.79
N ALA A 203 -16.18 20.67 -1.44
CA ALA A 203 -16.41 20.44 -2.87
C ALA A 203 -17.91 20.29 -3.20
N LEU A 204 -18.65 19.53 -2.38
CA LEU A 204 -20.10 19.34 -2.54
C LEU A 204 -20.88 20.65 -2.41
N ALA A 205 -20.55 21.47 -1.40
CA ALA A 205 -21.19 22.78 -1.21
C ALA A 205 -20.92 23.71 -2.41
N SER A 206 -19.67 23.74 -2.88
CA SER A 206 -19.28 24.54 -4.05
C SER A 206 -20.03 24.14 -5.33
N GLU A 207 -20.25 22.83 -5.54
CA GLU A 207 -21.05 22.34 -6.67
C GLU A 207 -22.53 22.76 -6.59
N GLN A 208 -23.11 22.74 -5.39
CA GLN A 208 -24.51 23.13 -5.18
C GLN A 208 -24.71 24.63 -5.42
N ASP A 209 -23.78 25.46 -4.95
CA ASP A 209 -23.79 26.90 -5.19
C ASP A 209 -23.67 27.22 -6.68
N ALA A 210 -22.73 26.56 -7.39
CA ALA A 210 -22.58 26.72 -8.84
C ALA A 210 -23.84 26.29 -9.62
N LYS A 211 -24.50 25.20 -9.20
CA LYS A 211 -25.77 24.75 -9.80
C LYS A 211 -26.92 25.72 -9.53
N THR A 212 -26.93 26.39 -8.38
CA THR A 212 -27.93 27.39 -8.01
C THR A 212 -27.76 28.68 -8.82
N GLN A 213 -26.52 29.16 -8.96
CA GLN A 213 -26.20 30.35 -9.75
C GLN A 213 -26.48 30.18 -11.25
N ARG A 214 -26.30 28.97 -11.81
CA ARG A 214 -26.64 28.68 -13.22
C ARG A 214 -28.14 28.63 -13.52
N LYS A 215 -28.97 28.51 -12.49
CA LYS A 215 -30.44 28.44 -12.61
C LYS A 215 -31.13 29.78 -12.36
N ALA A 216 -30.40 30.78 -11.85
CA ALA A 216 -30.85 32.15 -11.63
C ALA A 216 -30.60 33.01 -12.89
#